data_AF-A0A9Q3KK84-F1
#
_entry.id   AF-A0A9Q3KK84-F1
#
_cell.length_a   1.000
_cell.length_b   1.000
_cell.length_c   1.000
_cell.angle_alpha   90.00
_cell.angle_beta   90.00
_cell.angle_gamma   90.00
#
_symmetry.space_group_name_H-M   'P 1'
#
loop_
_entity.id
_entity.type
_entity.pdbx_description
1 polymer ?
#
loop_
_entity_poly.entity_id
_entity_poly.type
_entity_poly.pdbx_seq_one_letter_code
_entity_poly.pdbx_strand_id
1 'polypeptide(L)'
;MNDKPLDVEDISTIQILNRTSYGDWQMHMKIHLRSRDLLEVCEKSVPSDASTSTVNRCTRASFEAINLITTRMTERDLREVIGSKTIENSWELWSTIAEQYASKQAVNRG
;
A
#
# COMPACT_ATOMS: atom_id res chain seq x y z
N MET A 1 -33.17 -12.71 4.56
CA MET A 1 -32.18 -11.64 4.69
C MET A 1 -30.88 -12.25 4.23
N ASN A 2 -30.42 -11.90 3.03
CA ASN A 2 -29.18 -12.46 2.48
C ASN A 2 -28.01 -11.68 3.08
N ASP A 3 -27.37 -12.25 4.09
CA ASP A 3 -26.05 -11.78 4.55
C ASP A 3 -25.03 -12.10 3.45
N LYS A 4 -24.84 -11.13 2.54
CA LYS A 4 -23.73 -11.14 1.61
C LYS A 4 -22.45 -10.91 2.45
N PRO A 5 -21.45 -11.80 2.43
CA PRO A 5 -20.20 -11.55 3.15
C PRO A 5 -19.56 -10.28 2.59
N LEU A 6 -19.28 -9.31 3.46
CA LEU A 6 -18.72 -7.99 3.10
C LEU A 6 -17.26 -8.03 2.60
N ASP A 7 -16.68 -9.21 2.33
CA ASP A 7 -15.22 -9.36 2.33
C ASP A 7 -14.54 -9.84 1.03
N VAL A 8 -15.25 -9.96 -0.09
CA VAL A 8 -14.62 -10.47 -1.35
C VAL A 8 -14.77 -9.54 -2.56
N GLU A 9 -15.61 -8.52 -2.51
CA GLU A 9 -15.80 -7.57 -3.62
C GLU A 9 -15.19 -6.21 -3.27
N ASP A 10 -13.90 -5.98 -3.53
CA ASP A 10 -13.47 -4.60 -3.83
C ASP A 10 -12.06 -4.46 -4.42
N ILE A 11 -11.12 -5.37 -4.10
CA ILE A 11 -9.75 -5.20 -4.60
C ILE A 11 -9.63 -5.44 -6.12
N SER A 12 -10.60 -6.15 -6.73
CA SER A 12 -10.66 -6.43 -8.17
C SER A 12 -10.81 -5.19 -9.05
N THR A 13 -11.35 -4.10 -8.50
CA THR A 13 -11.49 -2.81 -9.18
C THR A 13 -10.17 -2.02 -9.21
N ILE A 14 -9.23 -2.38 -8.35
CA ILE A 14 -7.89 -1.81 -8.35
C ILE A 14 -7.12 -2.44 -9.50
N GLN A 15 -6.62 -1.60 -10.40
CA GLN A 15 -5.77 -2.02 -11.50
C GLN A 15 -4.48 -2.67 -10.97
N ILE A 16 -3.74 -3.39 -11.81
CA ILE A 16 -2.38 -3.81 -11.45
C ILE A 16 -1.47 -2.60 -11.56
N LEU A 17 -0.64 -2.37 -10.54
CA LEU A 17 0.35 -1.30 -10.53
C LEU A 17 1.32 -1.47 -11.72
N ASN A 18 1.45 -0.42 -12.52
CA ASN A 18 2.45 -0.25 -13.55
C ASN A 18 2.62 1.24 -13.85
N ARG A 19 3.52 1.59 -14.78
CA ARG A 19 3.86 3.00 -15.06
C ARG A 19 2.68 3.84 -15.54
N THR A 20 1.77 3.24 -16.31
CA THR A 20 0.63 3.94 -16.90
C THR A 20 -0.59 3.95 -15.98
N SER A 21 -0.74 2.95 -15.11
CA SER A 21 -1.85 2.84 -14.18
C SER A 21 -1.60 3.49 -12.82
N TYR A 22 -0.38 3.96 -12.52
CA TYR A 22 0.01 4.40 -11.18
C TYR A 22 -0.95 5.44 -10.56
N GLY A 23 -1.40 6.44 -11.33
CA GLY A 23 -2.33 7.45 -10.82
C GLY A 23 -3.66 6.85 -10.36
N ASP A 24 -4.30 6.07 -11.22
CA ASP A 24 -5.57 5.39 -10.93
C ASP A 24 -5.39 4.34 -9.82
N TRP A 25 -4.30 3.57 -9.89
CA TRP A 25 -3.92 2.59 -8.87
C TRP A 25 -3.80 3.25 -7.50
N GLN A 26 -3.07 4.36 -7.41
CA GLN A 26 -2.83 5.06 -6.16
C GLN A 26 -4.14 5.58 -5.58
N MET A 27 -5.01 6.18 -6.41
CA MET A 27 -6.31 6.68 -5.99
C MET A 27 -7.19 5.55 -5.45
N HIS A 28 -7.35 4.46 -6.20
CA HIS A 28 -8.19 3.33 -5.77
C HIS A 28 -7.62 2.60 -4.56
N MET A 29 -6.30 2.42 -4.49
CA MET A 29 -5.64 1.82 -3.33
C MET A 29 -5.80 2.67 -2.07
N LYS A 30 -5.71 4.00 -2.17
CA LYS A 30 -5.99 4.90 -1.03
C LYS A 30 -7.42 4.76 -0.52
N ILE A 31 -8.40 4.69 -1.42
CA ILE A 31 -9.81 4.49 -1.06
C ILE A 31 -9.98 3.15 -0.36
N HIS A 32 -9.40 2.08 -0.92
CA HIS A 32 -9.50 0.74 -0.35
C HIS A 32 -8.86 0.65 1.04
N LEU A 33 -7.63 1.15 1.21
CA LEU A 33 -6.95 1.19 2.50
C LEU A 33 -7.70 2.04 3.53
N ARG A 34 -8.31 3.15 3.12
CA ARG A 34 -9.13 3.99 4.00
C ARG A 34 -10.38 3.27 4.48
N SER A 35 -11.05 2.50 3.60
CA SER A 35 -12.24 1.72 3.96
C SER A 35 -11.97 0.64 5.01
N ARG A 36 -10.69 0.25 5.19
CA ARG A 36 -10.21 -0.75 6.15
C ARG A 36 -9.45 -0.17 7.34
N ASP A 37 -9.43 1.16 7.50
CA ASP A 37 -8.64 1.86 8.53
C ASP A 37 -7.11 1.59 8.47
N LEU A 38 -6.59 1.27 7.28
CA LEU A 38 -5.17 0.94 7.04
C LEU A 38 -4.39 2.10 6.41
N LEU A 39 -5.06 3.13 5.89
CA LEU A 39 -4.36 4.22 5.18
C LEU A 39 -3.36 4.96 6.07
N GLU A 40 -3.67 5.15 7.35
CA GLU A 40 -2.82 5.96 8.24
C GLU A 40 -1.42 5.34 8.42
N VAL A 41 -1.32 4.01 8.54
CA VAL A 41 -0.02 3.35 8.69
C VAL A 41 0.83 3.39 7.42
N CYS A 42 0.22 3.63 6.26
CA CYS A 42 0.94 3.85 4.99
C CYS A 42 1.41 5.30 4.82
N GLU A 43 0.71 6.28 5.40
CA GLU A 43 1.02 7.70 5.21
C GLU A 43 1.86 8.30 6.35
N LYS A 44 1.91 7.66 7.51
CA LYS A 44 2.66 8.13 8.68
C LYS A 44 3.50 7.01 9.31
N SER A 45 4.73 7.34 9.68
CA SER A 45 5.54 6.47 10.52
C SER A 45 4.98 6.42 11.94
N VAL A 46 5.21 5.29 12.62
CA VAL A 46 4.88 5.15 14.03
C VAL A 46 5.79 6.08 14.85
N PRO A 47 5.25 6.92 15.75
CA PRO A 47 6.06 7.78 16.60
C PRO A 47 7.06 6.98 17.44
N SER A 48 8.26 7.52 17.63
CA SER A 48 9.32 6.84 18.38
C SER A 48 9.01 6.69 19.87
N ASP A 49 8.10 7.50 20.40
CA ASP A 49 7.61 7.48 21.79
C ASP A 49 6.28 6.71 21.95
N ALA A 50 5.83 6.01 20.92
CA ALA A 50 4.59 5.25 20.96
C ALA A 50 4.65 4.12 21.99
N SER A 51 3.54 3.92 22.70
CA SER A 51 3.40 2.79 23.61
C SER A 51 3.51 1.43 22.88
N THR A 52 3.91 0.38 23.60
CA THR A 52 4.02 -0.98 23.03
C THR A 52 2.71 -1.47 22.41
N SER A 53 1.56 -1.13 22.99
CA SER A 53 0.25 -1.50 22.43
C SER A 53 -0.03 -0.78 21.11
N THR A 54 0.35 0.50 21.00
CA THR A 54 0.29 1.25 19.74
C THR A 54 1.20 0.63 18.70
N VAL A 55 2.45 0.33 19.05
CA VAL A 55 3.43 -0.31 18.14
C VAL A 55 2.87 -1.62 17.60
N ASN A 56 2.41 -2.52 18.46
CA ASN A 56 1.86 -3.81 18.04
C ASN A 56 0.64 -3.66 17.12
N ARG A 57 -0.24 -2.69 17.40
CA ARG A 57 -1.40 -2.40 16.55
C ARG A 57 -0.97 -1.90 15.17
N CYS A 58 -0.02 -0.96 15.13
CA CYS A 58 0.52 -0.41 13.88
C CYS A 58 1.29 -1.46 13.06
N THR A 59 2.03 -2.36 13.71
CA THR A 59 2.72 -3.47 13.06
C THR A 59 1.72 -4.42 12.39
N ARG A 60 0.65 -4.82 13.10
CA ARG A 60 -0.39 -5.68 12.51
C ARG A 60 -1.08 -5.02 11.32
N ALA A 61 -1.47 -3.74 11.47
CA ALA A 61 -2.07 -2.97 10.39
C ALA A 61 -1.10 -2.79 9.21
N SER A 62 0.20 -2.62 9.46
CA SER A 62 1.21 -2.55 8.40
C SER A 62 1.28 -3.85 7.60
N PHE A 63 1.30 -5.01 8.24
CA PHE A 63 1.32 -6.28 7.51
C PHE A 63 0.07 -6.48 6.66
N GLU A 64 -1.09 -6.10 7.17
CA GLU A 64 -2.35 -6.16 6.40
C GLU A 64 -2.31 -5.23 5.18
N ALA A 65 -1.85 -3.99 5.37
CA ALA A 65 -1.70 -3.03 4.28
C ALA A 65 -0.70 -3.51 3.21
N ILE A 66 0.45 -4.06 3.63
CA ILE A 66 1.46 -4.64 2.73
C ILE A 66 0.84 -5.76 1.89
N ASN A 67 0.10 -6.68 2.49
CA ASN A 67 -0.54 -7.77 1.76
C ASN A 67 -1.53 -7.25 0.71
N LEU A 68 -2.35 -6.25 1.04
CA LEU A 68 -3.30 -5.67 0.08
C LEU A 68 -2.58 -4.95 -1.06
N ILE A 69 -1.55 -4.15 -0.75
CA ILE A 69 -0.75 -3.44 -1.75
C ILE A 69 -0.10 -4.41 -2.72
N THR A 70 0.60 -5.42 -2.19
CA THR A 70 1.39 -6.37 -2.97
C THR A 70 0.54 -7.30 -3.84
N THR A 71 -0.70 -7.60 -3.43
CA THR A 71 -1.67 -8.36 -4.24
C THR A 71 -2.00 -7.67 -5.56
N ARG A 72 -1.79 -6.35 -5.66
CA ARG A 72 -2.05 -5.54 -6.85
C ARG A 72 -0.78 -5.06 -7.53
N MET A 73 0.30 -5.83 -7.43
CA MET A 73 1.58 -5.57 -8.07
C MET A 73 2.01 -6.74 -8.95
N THR A 74 2.79 -6.46 -9.99
CA THR A 74 3.48 -7.54 -10.72
C THR A 74 4.68 -8.03 -9.91
N GLU A 75 5.13 -9.27 -10.14
CA GLU A 75 6.34 -9.80 -9.50
C GLU A 75 7.59 -8.96 -9.81
N ARG A 76 7.63 -8.33 -10.99
CA ARG A 76 8.70 -7.40 -11.36
C ARG A 76 8.69 -6.16 -10.46
N ASP A 77 7.55 -5.49 -10.38
CA ASP A 77 7.43 -4.26 -9.58
C ASP A 77 7.63 -4.55 -8.10
N LEU A 78 7.16 -5.71 -7.64
CA LEU A 78 7.40 -6.22 -6.29
C LEU A 78 8.90 -6.30 -6.00
N ARG A 79 9.72 -6.90 -6.89
CA ARG A 79 11.18 -6.96 -6.72
C ARG A 79 11.86 -5.60 -6.73
N GLU A 80 11.29 -4.61 -7.43
CA GLU A 80 11.85 -3.26 -7.49
C GLU A 80 11.56 -2.45 -6.22
N VAL A 81 10.49 -2.77 -5.47
CA VAL A 81 10.08 -2.02 -4.27
C VAL A 81 10.23 -2.78 -2.96
N ILE A 82 10.27 -4.11 -2.97
CA ILE A 82 10.42 -4.93 -1.77
C ILE A 82 11.90 -5.12 -1.44
N GLY A 83 12.31 -4.57 -0.29
CA GLY A 83 13.53 -4.90 0.43
C GLY A 83 13.26 -5.26 1.90
N SER A 84 14.34 -5.47 2.66
CA SER A 84 14.25 -5.86 4.08
C SER A 84 13.51 -4.85 4.96
N LYS A 85 13.44 -3.59 4.53
CA LYS A 85 12.77 -2.49 5.23
C LYS A 85 11.27 -2.42 4.92
N THR A 86 10.92 -2.53 3.64
CA THR A 86 9.54 -2.40 3.16
C THR A 86 8.68 -3.64 3.39
N ILE A 87 9.28 -4.80 3.70
CA ILE A 87 8.53 -6.04 3.97
C ILE A 87 7.82 -6.03 5.33
N GLU A 88 8.24 -5.17 6.25
CA GLU A 88 7.64 -5.04 7.59
C GLU A 88 7.03 -3.66 7.84
N ASN A 89 7.27 -2.69 6.94
CA ASN A 89 6.88 -1.31 7.12
C ASN A 89 6.08 -0.79 5.92
N SER A 90 4.76 -0.64 6.13
CA SER A 90 3.84 -0.18 5.09
C SER A 90 4.09 1.28 4.66
N TRP A 91 4.55 2.15 5.58
CA TRP A 91 4.94 3.52 5.27
C TRP A 91 6.17 3.58 4.34
N GLU A 92 7.19 2.77 4.62
CA GLU A 92 8.38 2.69 3.76
C GLU A 92 8.04 2.09 2.39
N LEU A 93 7.20 1.05 2.35
CA LEU A 93 6.72 0.48 1.08
C LEU A 93 5.96 1.52 0.25
N TRP A 94 5.01 2.21 0.86
CA TRP A 94 4.19 3.23 0.19
C TRP A 94 5.04 4.37 -0.35
N SER A 95 5.99 4.86 0.45
CA SER A 95 6.93 5.92 0.06
C SER A 95 7.83 5.48 -1.10
N THR A 96 8.38 4.26 -1.03
CA THR A 96 9.22 3.68 -2.09
C THR A 96 8.47 3.55 -3.41
N ILE A 97 7.21 3.08 -3.38
CA ILE A 97 6.34 3.04 -4.56
C ILE A 97 6.16 4.45 -5.13
N ALA A 98 5.85 5.44 -4.29
CA ALA A 98 5.67 6.81 -4.75
C ALA A 98 6.93 7.39 -5.41
N GLU A 99 8.11 7.20 -4.82
CA GLU A 99 9.38 7.66 -5.37
C GLU A 99 9.72 7.00 -6.70
N GLN A 100 9.55 5.67 -6.79
CA GLN A 100 9.80 4.91 -8.02
C GLN A 100 8.92 5.39 -9.17
N TYR A 101 7.63 5.62 -8.93
CA TYR A 101 6.69 5.97 -9.98
C TYR A 101 6.59 7.47 -10.27
N ALA A 102 6.94 8.34 -9.31
CA ALA A 102 7.12 9.77 -9.55
C ALA A 102 8.39 10.05 -10.36
N SER A 103 9.52 9.39 -10.04
CA SER A 103 10.77 9.55 -10.79
C SER A 103 10.67 9.05 -12.24
N LYS A 104 10.00 7.91 -12.45
CA LYS A 104 9.78 7.32 -13.79
C LYS A 104 8.89 8.18 -14.69
N GLN A 105 8.01 9.02 -14.13
CA GLN A 105 7.22 9.98 -14.90
C GLN A 105 8.02 11.24 -15.30
N ALA A 106 9.01 11.65 -14.50
CA ALA A 106 9.88 12.78 -14.82
C ALA A 106 10.85 12.48 -15.98
N VAL A 107 11.33 11.22 -16.09
CA VAL A 107 12.29 10.81 -17.13
C VAL A 107 11.66 10.77 -18.54
N ASN A 108 10.35 10.56 -18.67
CA ASN A 108 9.67 10.53 -19.98
C ASN A 108 9.27 11.91 -20.51
N ARG A 109 9.70 13.00 -19.87
CA ARG A 109 9.48 14.39 -20.33
C ARG A 109 10.75 15.10 -20.84
N GLY A 110 11.85 14.35 -21.00
CA GLY A 110 13.13 14.85 -21.54
C GLY A 110 13.36 14.41 -22.98
#